data_AF-A0A923MN93-F1
#
_entry.id   AF-A0A923MN93-F1
#
_cell.length_a   1.000
_cell.length_b   1.000
_cell.length_c   1.000
_cell.angle_alpha   90.00
_cell.angle_beta   90.00
_cell.angle_gamma   90.00
#
_symmetry.space_group_name_H-M   'P 1'
#
loop_
_entity.id
_entity.type
_entity.pdbx_description
1 polymer ?
#
loop_
_entity_poly.entity_id
_entity_poly.type
_entity_poly.pdbx_seq_one_letter_code
_entity_poly.pdbx_strand_id
1 'polypeptide(L)'
;MFSWFSTAESVRFGQELATFVLSELSASAAKNDAKFTAKAEKALLRADERLQQFKVRERMNVFKKAKLANAFLWTLKDSGCSEEYASSLTDWLSVRL
;
A
#
# COMPACT_ATOMS: atom_id res chain seq x y z
N MET A 1 -9.60 -0.06 27.42
CA MET A 1 -9.57 -1.51 27.13
C MET A 1 -10.18 -1.85 25.74
N PHE A 2 -9.96 -1.04 24.69
CA PHE A 2 -10.55 -1.26 23.34
C PHE A 2 -9.61 -0.90 22.17
N SER A 3 -8.29 -0.74 22.39
CA SER A 3 -7.38 -0.24 21.34
C SER A 3 -7.27 -1.16 20.11
N TRP A 4 -7.62 -2.46 20.24
CA TRP A 4 -7.64 -3.40 19.12
C TRP A 4 -8.78 -3.14 18.10
N PHE A 5 -9.77 -2.31 18.46
CA PHE A 5 -10.80 -1.82 17.53
C PHE A 5 -10.45 -0.49 16.87
N SER A 6 -9.38 0.18 17.30
CA SER A 6 -8.93 1.40 16.63
C SER A 6 -8.40 1.02 15.25
N THR A 7 -9.18 1.34 14.22
CA THR A 7 -8.77 1.18 12.81
C THR A 7 -8.08 2.41 12.27
N ALA A 8 -7.96 3.47 13.07
CA ALA A 8 -7.33 4.73 12.66
C ALA A 8 -5.90 4.51 12.19
N GLU A 9 -5.11 3.68 12.91
CA GLU A 9 -3.74 3.35 12.50
C GLU A 9 -3.71 2.54 11.20
N SER A 10 -4.63 1.60 11.00
CA SER A 10 -4.70 0.81 9.75
C SER A 10 -5.08 1.68 8.55
N VAL A 11 -5.99 2.63 8.73
CA VAL A 11 -6.37 3.59 7.68
C VAL A 11 -5.21 4.52 7.37
N ARG A 12 -4.60 5.13 8.40
CA ARG A 12 -3.45 6.02 8.23
C ARG A 12 -2.31 5.31 7.52
N PHE A 13 -1.95 4.11 7.97
CA PHE A 13 -0.89 3.34 7.35
C PHE A 13 -1.22 2.97 5.90
N GLY A 14 -2.47 2.61 5.59
CA GLY A 14 -2.90 2.36 4.21
C GLY A 14 -2.71 3.58 3.30
N GLN A 15 -3.04 4.78 3.78
CA GLN A 15 -2.82 6.03 3.06
C GLN A 15 -1.33 6.32 2.86
N GLU A 16 -0.53 6.24 3.93
CA GLU A 16 0.92 6.46 3.89
C GLU A 16 1.61 5.48 2.94
N LEU A 17 1.20 4.22 2.94
CA LEU A 17 1.75 3.19 2.06
C LEU A 17 1.41 3.46 0.59
N ALA A 18 0.19 3.89 0.29
CA ALA A 18 -0.22 4.27 -1.07
C ALA A 18 0.59 5.48 -1.57
N THR A 19 0.70 6.54 -0.76
CA THR A 19 1.53 7.70 -1.10
C THR A 19 2.99 7.32 -1.31
N PHE A 20 3.54 6.43 -0.48
CA PHE A 20 4.90 5.93 -0.64
C PHE A 20 5.08 5.20 -1.98
N VAL A 21 4.19 4.26 -2.30
CA VAL A 21 4.24 3.49 -3.55
C VAL A 21 4.13 4.43 -4.75
N LEU A 22 3.20 5.39 -4.74
CA LEU A 22 3.07 6.38 -5.81
C LEU A 22 4.30 7.28 -5.95
N SER A 23 4.92 7.70 -4.85
CA SER A 23 6.13 8.53 -4.89
C SER A 23 7.32 7.79 -5.52
N GLU A 24 7.50 6.51 -5.21
CA GLU A 24 8.58 5.70 -5.78
C GLU A 24 8.32 5.39 -7.26
N LEU A 25 7.06 5.19 -7.66
CA LEU A 25 6.66 4.89 -9.04
C LEU A 25 6.64 6.12 -9.96
N SER A 26 6.17 7.27 -9.47
CA SER A 26 6.21 8.55 -10.20
C SER A 26 7.64 9.02 -10.47
N ALA A 27 8.56 8.78 -9.52
CA ALA A 27 10.00 8.96 -9.72
C ALA A 27 10.62 7.97 -10.73
N SER A 28 9.83 7.05 -11.29
CA SER A 28 10.23 6.03 -12.26
C SER A 28 9.66 6.27 -13.66
N ALA A 29 8.52 6.96 -13.79
CA ALA A 29 7.78 7.16 -15.06
C ALA A 29 8.54 7.94 -16.16
N ALA A 30 9.71 8.50 -15.84
CA ALA A 30 10.45 9.35 -16.78
C ALA A 30 11.33 8.61 -17.80
N LYS A 31 11.73 7.33 -17.61
CA LYS A 31 12.71 6.68 -18.51
C LYS A 31 12.61 5.13 -18.61
N ASN A 32 12.15 4.64 -19.77
CA ASN A 32 12.30 3.29 -20.33
C ASN A 32 11.76 2.09 -19.52
N ASP A 33 10.86 1.32 -20.15
CA ASP A 33 10.06 0.22 -19.59
C ASP A 33 10.84 -0.84 -18.79
N ALA A 34 12.06 -1.21 -19.21
CA ALA A 34 12.83 -2.25 -18.48
C ALA A 34 13.38 -1.77 -17.13
N LYS A 35 13.72 -0.48 -16.99
CA LYS A 35 14.18 0.10 -15.72
C LYS A 35 13.01 0.48 -14.82
N PHE A 36 11.86 0.78 -15.42
CA PHE A 36 10.62 1.05 -14.72
C PHE A 36 10.17 -0.17 -13.90
N THR A 37 10.19 -1.37 -14.50
CA THR A 37 9.79 -2.62 -13.82
C THR A 37 10.70 -2.97 -12.64
N ALA A 38 12.03 -2.93 -12.82
CA ALA A 38 12.97 -3.26 -11.73
C ALA A 38 12.88 -2.28 -10.55
N LYS A 39 12.59 -0.99 -10.82
CA LYS A 39 12.44 0.02 -9.78
C LYS A 39 11.07 -0.06 -9.11
N ALA A 40 10.02 -0.40 -9.85
CA ALA A 40 8.70 -0.71 -9.31
C ALA A 40 8.74 -1.94 -8.39
N GLU A 41 9.43 -3.01 -8.79
CA GLU A 41 9.67 -4.17 -7.92
C GLU A 41 10.38 -3.77 -6.63
N LYS A 42 11.43 -2.95 -6.73
CA LYS A 42 12.14 -2.45 -5.54
C LYS A 42 11.25 -1.59 -4.64
N ALA A 43 10.36 -0.79 -5.21
CA ALA A 43 9.38 0.00 -4.46
C ALA A 43 8.40 -0.91 -3.71
N LEU A 44 7.92 -1.97 -4.37
CA LEU A 44 7.03 -2.97 -3.76
C LEU A 44 7.74 -3.77 -2.66
N LEU A 45 9.02 -4.13 -2.83
CA LEU A 45 9.81 -4.79 -1.78
C LEU A 45 9.94 -3.90 -0.54
N ARG A 46 10.22 -2.60 -0.72
CA ARG A 46 10.27 -1.63 0.40
C ARG A 46 8.91 -1.43 1.04
N ALA A 47 7.84 -1.44 0.25
CA ALA A 47 6.48 -1.38 0.76
C ALA A 47 6.15 -2.64 1.60
N ASP A 48 6.61 -3.81 1.18
CA ASP A 48 6.45 -5.06 1.93
C ASP A 48 7.24 -5.03 3.25
N GLU A 49 8.47 -4.52 3.26
CA GLU A 49 9.25 -4.35 4.51
C GLU A 49 8.49 -3.49 5.53
N ARG A 50 7.94 -2.34 5.09
CA ARG A 50 7.11 -1.47 5.95
C ARG A 50 5.86 -2.19 6.43
N LEU A 51 5.24 -2.99 5.56
CA LEU A 51 4.06 -3.77 5.91
C LEU A 51 4.39 -4.84 6.96
N GLN A 52 5.50 -5.57 6.83
CA GLN A 52 5.90 -6.56 7.83
C GLN A 52 6.17 -5.91 9.19
N GLN A 53 6.83 -4.75 9.23
CA GLN A 53 7.03 -3.98 10.46
C GLN A 53 5.69 -3.56 11.09
N PHE A 54 4.74 -3.12 10.27
CA PHE A 54 3.39 -2.77 10.74
C PHE A 54 2.66 -3.99 11.33
N LYS A 55 2.72 -5.15 10.66
CA LYS A 55 2.10 -6.40 11.12
C LYS A 55 2.67 -6.93 12.43
N VAL A 56 3.95 -6.71 12.70
CA VAL A 56 4.58 -7.06 13.99
C VAL A 56 4.08 -6.15 15.10
N ARG A 57 3.88 -4.86 14.82
CA ARG A 57 3.43 -3.87 15.80
C ARG A 57 1.91 -3.94 16.07
N GLU A 58 1.12 -4.23 15.05
CA GLU A 58 -0.34 -4.24 15.11
C GLU A 58 -0.93 -5.63 14.99
N ARG A 59 -1.82 -6.00 15.93
CA ARG A 59 -2.62 -7.23 15.79
C ARG A 59 -3.66 -7.06 14.67
N MET A 60 -3.30 -7.47 13.46
CA MET A 60 -4.15 -7.38 12.27
C MET A 60 -5.26 -8.43 12.28
N ASN A 61 -6.49 -8.00 12.58
CA ASN A 61 -7.70 -8.79 12.33
C ASN A 61 -8.25 -8.52 10.91
N VAL A 62 -9.20 -9.33 10.45
CA VAL A 62 -9.80 -9.22 9.10
C VAL A 62 -10.36 -7.81 8.83
N PHE A 63 -10.98 -7.19 9.83
CA PHE A 63 -11.54 -5.85 9.69
C PHE A 63 -10.45 -4.78 9.47
N LYS A 64 -9.35 -4.85 10.22
CA LYS A 64 -8.19 -3.96 10.06
C LYS A 64 -7.53 -4.16 8.69
N LYS A 65 -7.43 -5.42 8.21
CA LYS A 65 -6.93 -5.73 6.86
C LYS A 65 -7.79 -5.05 5.78
N ALA A 66 -9.10 -5.22 5.86
CA ALA A 66 -10.03 -4.60 4.92
C ALA A 66 -9.96 -3.06 4.98
N LYS A 67 -9.85 -2.45 6.17
CA LYS A 67 -9.73 -1.00 6.31
C LYS A 67 -8.41 -0.46 5.73
N LEU A 68 -7.31 -1.17 5.93
CA LEU A 68 -6.01 -0.83 5.35
C LEU A 68 -6.06 -0.91 3.82
N ALA A 69 -6.52 -2.05 3.27
CA ALA A 69 -6.61 -2.25 1.83
C ALA A 69 -7.55 -1.23 1.16
N ASN A 70 -8.70 -0.93 1.79
CA ASN A 70 -9.62 0.08 1.29
C ASN A 70 -9.01 1.49 1.32
N ALA A 71 -8.36 1.87 2.42
CA ALA A 71 -7.68 3.17 2.52
C ALA A 71 -6.57 3.30 1.47
N PHE A 72 -5.81 2.24 1.25
CA PHE A 72 -4.79 2.17 0.21
C PHE A 72 -5.39 2.35 -1.19
N LEU A 73 -6.43 1.57 -1.54
CA LEU A 73 -7.12 1.66 -2.83
C LEU A 73 -7.64 3.06 -3.13
N TRP A 74 -8.39 3.67 -2.20
CA TRP A 74 -8.94 5.01 -2.40
C TRP A 74 -7.85 6.06 -2.54
N THR A 75 -6.78 5.97 -1.75
CA THR A 75 -5.65 6.90 -1.87
C THR A 75 -4.98 6.81 -3.24
N LEU A 76 -4.86 5.61 -3.80
CA LEU A 76 -4.35 5.43 -5.17
C LEU A 76 -5.27 6.10 -6.20
N LYS A 77 -6.58 5.82 -6.12
CA LYS A 77 -7.60 6.39 -7.03
C LYS A 77 -7.65 7.92 -6.94
N ASP A 78 -7.67 8.46 -5.73
CA ASP A 78 -7.71 9.91 -5.47
C ASP A 78 -6.46 10.63 -5.97
N SER A 79 -5.33 9.92 -6.09
CA SER A 79 -4.08 10.43 -6.65
C SER A 79 -4.02 10.36 -8.19
N GLY A 80 -5.10 9.95 -8.85
CA GLY A 80 -5.19 9.85 -10.31
C GLY A 80 -4.66 8.54 -10.91
N CYS A 81 -4.45 7.51 -10.07
CA CYS A 81 -4.09 6.17 -10.55
C CYS A 81 -5.27 5.56 -11.33
N SER A 82 -5.00 4.85 -12.43
CA SER A 82 -6.06 4.13 -13.15
C SER A 82 -6.67 3.04 -12.26
N GLU A 83 -7.95 2.74 -12.46
CA GLU A 83 -8.67 1.77 -11.64
C GLU A 83 -8.03 0.38 -11.69
N GLU A 84 -7.61 -0.07 -12.87
CA GLU A 84 -6.94 -1.36 -13.09
C GLU A 84 -5.59 -1.42 -12.34
N TYR A 85 -4.81 -0.35 -12.38
CA TYR A 85 -3.51 -0.30 -11.72
C TYR A 85 -3.66 -0.19 -10.20
N ALA A 86 -4.62 0.61 -9.72
CA ALA A 86 -4.95 0.71 -8.31
C ALA A 86 -5.46 -0.62 -7.74
N SER A 87 -6.29 -1.35 -8.49
CA SER A 87 -6.76 -2.69 -8.11
C SER A 87 -5.59 -3.67 -8.04
N SER A 88 -4.72 -3.70 -9.06
CA SER A 88 -3.57 -4.61 -9.10
C SER A 88 -2.62 -4.42 -7.91
N LEU A 89 -2.35 -3.17 -7.53
CA LEU A 89 -1.54 -2.85 -6.35
C LEU A 89 -2.24 -3.23 -5.05
N THR A 90 -3.56 -3.08 -4.99
CA THR A 90 -4.37 -3.45 -3.82
C THR A 90 -4.47 -4.98 -3.67
N ASP A 91 -4.52 -5.73 -4.76
CA ASP A 91 -4.48 -7.19 -4.74
C ASP A 91 -3.12 -7.70 -4.25
N TRP A 92 -2.03 -7.12 -4.75
CA TRP A 92 -0.67 -7.40 -4.27
C TRP A 92 -0.55 -7.22 -2.75
N LEU A 93 -1.13 -6.13 -2.23
CA LEU A 93 -1.18 -5.81 -0.80
C LEU A 93 -2.03 -6.83 -0.05
N SER A 94 -3.23 -7.13 -0.55
CA SER A 94 -4.19 -8.02 0.11
C SER A 94 -3.66 -9.43 0.31
N VAL A 95 -2.87 -9.96 -0.62
CA VAL A 95 -2.21 -11.27 -0.50
C VAL A 95 -1.14 -11.28 0.62
N ARG A 96 -0.61 -10.12 1.01
CA ARG A 96 0.46 -9.97 2.02
C ARG A 96 -0.04 -9.57 3.40
N LEU A 97 -1.29 -9.12 3.52
CA LEU A 97 -1.95 -8.79 4.78
C LEU A 97 -2.24 -10.05 5.60
#